data_AF-A0A358PAS2-F1
#
_entry.id   AF-A0A358PAS2-F1
#
_cell.length_a   1.000
_cell.length_b   1.000
_cell.length_c   1.000
_cell.angle_alpha   90.00
_cell.angle_beta   90.00
_cell.angle_gamma   90.00
#
_symmetry.space_group_name_H-M   'P 1'
#
loop_
_entity.id
_entity.type
_entity.pdbx_description
1 polymer ?
#
loop_
_entity_poly.entity_id
_entity_poly.type
_entity_poly.pdbx_seq_one_letter_code
_entity_poly.pdbx_strand_id
1 'polypeptide(L)'
;MARKDSKTPDAKRIVSSSHLVSENAAELSEVEYGLIVAWNAFGKWMVKAMATAVAESGISVSGGTDLGVLDILCLHSVNHRARPKKLADICFKLNVDDSHTVNYALKKLIKAGLVSSEKHGKEVLYATTGLGIDLCLRYRAVRETCLIDGFIPFDGGSSAELGGVARQLRLLSGLYDQAARSATNL
;
A
#
# COMPACT_ATOMS: atom_id res chain seq x y z
N MET A 1 -27.27 28.31 31.82
CA MET A 1 -26.71 29.46 31.06
C MET A 1 -25.63 28.94 30.14
N ALA A 2 -25.64 29.43 28.91
CA ALA A 2 -25.12 28.82 27.68
C ALA A 2 -23.66 28.33 27.71
N ARG A 3 -23.43 27.13 27.14
CA ARG A 3 -22.11 26.75 26.60
C ARG A 3 -21.82 27.71 25.45
N LYS A 4 -20.68 28.38 25.53
CA LYS A 4 -20.21 29.34 24.55
C LYS A 4 -19.81 28.56 23.30
N ASP A 5 -20.63 28.66 22.25
CA ASP A 5 -20.26 28.24 20.90
C ASP A 5 -19.03 29.04 20.48
N SER A 6 -17.84 28.46 20.65
CA SER A 6 -16.64 28.91 19.97
C SER A 6 -16.72 28.44 18.53
N LYS A 7 -17.52 29.14 17.71
CA LYS A 7 -17.37 29.13 16.25
C LYS A 7 -16.02 29.77 15.93
N THR A 8 -14.97 28.98 15.95
CA THR A 8 -13.73 29.32 15.24
C THR A 8 -14.10 29.51 13.76
N PRO A 9 -13.56 30.52 13.07
CA PRO A 9 -13.98 30.84 11.71
C PRO A 9 -13.79 29.61 10.81
N ASP A 10 -14.73 29.46 9.88
CA ASP A 10 -14.75 28.51 8.77
C ASP A 10 -13.56 28.77 7.84
N ALA A 11 -12.35 28.49 8.32
CA ALA A 11 -11.20 28.29 7.45
C ALA A 11 -11.55 27.06 6.63
N LYS A 12 -11.99 27.27 5.39
CA LYS A 12 -12.43 26.23 4.43
C LYS A 12 -11.59 24.97 4.58
N ARG A 13 -12.07 24.02 5.38
CA ARG A 13 -11.36 22.76 5.65
C ARG A 13 -11.31 21.97 4.36
N ILE A 14 -10.16 21.37 4.08
CA ILE A 14 -9.98 20.61 2.84
C ILE A 14 -10.39 19.17 3.11
N VAL A 15 -11.65 18.85 2.81
CA VAL A 15 -12.26 17.55 3.12
C VAL A 15 -12.81 16.88 1.86
N SER A 16 -12.86 15.54 1.86
CA SER A 16 -13.42 14.77 0.75
C SER A 16 -14.94 14.89 0.66
N SER A 17 -15.59 14.88 1.83
CA SER A 17 -17.02 14.70 1.98
C SER A 17 -17.51 15.63 3.10
N SER A 18 -18.08 16.78 2.72
CA SER A 18 -18.50 17.81 3.68
C SER A 18 -19.53 17.33 4.71
N HIS A 19 -20.37 16.34 4.36
CA HIS A 19 -21.38 15.75 5.23
C HIS A 19 -20.80 14.81 6.30
N LEU A 20 -19.52 14.41 6.21
CA LEU A 20 -18.84 13.58 7.20
C LEU A 20 -18.02 14.39 8.20
N VAL A 21 -17.95 15.71 8.03
CA VAL A 21 -17.18 16.58 8.92
C VAL A 21 -17.79 16.55 10.31
N SER A 22 -17.06 15.96 11.25
CA SER A 22 -17.45 15.89 12.65
C SER A 22 -17.17 17.22 13.34
N GLU A 23 -18.15 17.75 14.07
CA GLU A 23 -17.95 18.93 14.94
C GLU A 23 -16.93 18.66 16.05
N ASN A 24 -16.73 17.38 16.42
CA ASN A 24 -15.84 16.96 17.50
C ASN A 24 -14.43 16.55 17.01
N ALA A 25 -14.23 16.37 15.71
CA ALA A 25 -12.97 15.86 15.15
C ALA A 25 -12.80 16.26 13.68
N ALA A 26 -12.86 17.54 13.37
CA ALA A 26 -12.83 18.03 11.99
C ALA A 26 -11.47 17.80 11.30
N GLU A 27 -10.39 17.80 12.08
CA GLU A 27 -9.02 17.52 11.63
C GLU A 27 -8.87 16.07 11.12
N LEU A 28 -9.63 15.13 11.71
CA LEU A 28 -9.64 13.74 11.24
C LEU A 28 -10.21 13.64 9.82
N SER A 29 -11.22 14.45 9.48
CA SER A 29 -11.78 14.49 8.14
C SER A 29 -10.80 15.04 7.09
N GLU A 30 -9.91 15.96 7.47
CA GLU A 30 -8.82 16.42 6.60
C GLU A 30 -7.76 15.34 6.40
N VAL A 31 -7.41 14.60 7.47
CA VAL A 31 -6.52 13.44 7.39
C VAL A 31 -7.10 12.37 6.47
N GLU A 32 -8.39 12.05 6.58
CA GLU A 32 -9.08 11.09 5.72
C GLU A 32 -9.02 11.50 4.25
N TYR A 33 -9.25 12.79 3.95
CA TYR A 33 -9.07 13.28 2.59
C TYR A 33 -7.63 13.13 2.11
N GLY A 34 -6.66 13.50 2.94
CA GLY A 34 -5.23 13.29 2.68
C GLY A 34 -4.90 11.83 2.37
N LEU A 35 -5.43 10.89 3.14
CA LEU A 35 -5.27 9.45 2.93
C LEU A 35 -5.81 9.00 1.57
N ILE A 36 -7.00 9.48 1.17
CA ILE A 36 -7.61 9.13 -0.12
C ILE A 36 -6.74 9.58 -1.28
N VAL A 37 -6.32 10.86 -1.29
CA VAL A 37 -5.53 11.40 -2.40
C VAL A 37 -4.12 10.80 -2.43
N ALA A 38 -3.49 10.61 -1.26
CA ALA A 38 -2.17 10.00 -1.13
C ALA A 38 -2.20 8.52 -1.56
N TRP A 39 -3.21 7.75 -1.16
CA TRP A 39 -3.37 6.35 -1.57
C TRP A 39 -3.50 6.23 -3.09
N ASN A 40 -4.34 7.06 -3.72
CA ASN A 40 -4.51 7.06 -5.17
C ASN A 40 -3.21 7.45 -5.91
N ALA A 41 -2.49 8.45 -5.41
CA ALA A 41 -1.20 8.85 -5.97
C ALA A 41 -0.14 7.75 -5.81
N PHE A 42 -0.04 7.14 -4.63
CA PHE A 42 0.88 6.03 -4.35
C PHE A 42 0.58 4.80 -5.20
N GLY A 43 -0.70 4.44 -5.35
CA GLY A 43 -1.13 3.34 -6.22
C GLY A 43 -0.74 3.58 -7.69
N LYS A 44 -0.98 4.79 -8.21
CA LYS A 44 -0.57 5.19 -9.56
C LYS A 44 0.95 5.09 -9.73
N TRP A 45 1.72 5.59 -8.77
CA TRP A 45 3.18 5.49 -8.77
C TRP A 45 3.65 4.03 -8.85
N MET A 46 3.15 3.15 -7.98
CA MET A 46 3.56 1.74 -7.96
C MET A 46 3.31 1.05 -9.30
N VAL A 47 2.11 1.23 -9.88
CA VAL A 47 1.76 0.61 -11.16
C VAL A 47 2.66 1.14 -12.29
N LYS A 48 2.91 2.45 -12.34
CA LYS A 48 3.79 3.04 -13.36
C LYS A 48 5.24 2.59 -13.20
N ALA A 49 5.78 2.59 -11.98
CA ALA A 49 7.13 2.12 -11.72
C ALA A 49 7.31 0.64 -12.10
N MET A 50 6.32 -0.19 -11.79
CA MET A 50 6.33 -1.61 -12.18
C MET A 50 6.22 -1.78 -13.69
N ALA A 51 5.34 -1.05 -14.36
CA ALA A 51 5.23 -1.12 -15.82
C ALA A 51 6.56 -0.76 -16.51
N THR A 52 7.25 0.28 -16.03
CA THR A 52 8.59 0.63 -16.51
C THR A 52 9.60 -0.50 -16.26
N ALA A 53 9.64 -1.06 -15.04
CA ALA A 53 10.54 -2.17 -14.71
C ALA A 53 10.28 -3.42 -15.57
N VAL A 54 9.01 -3.73 -15.85
CA VAL A 54 8.62 -4.81 -16.75
C VAL A 54 9.09 -4.52 -18.18
N ALA A 55 8.87 -3.31 -18.69
CA ALA A 55 9.29 -2.92 -20.04
C ALA A 55 10.82 -3.04 -20.23
N GLU A 56 11.61 -2.64 -19.23
CA GLU A 56 13.08 -2.75 -19.25
C GLU A 56 13.60 -4.18 -19.10
N SER A 57 12.82 -5.06 -18.47
CA SER A 57 13.21 -6.45 -18.22
C SER A 57 13.05 -7.37 -19.43
N GLY A 58 12.28 -6.94 -20.45
CA GLY A 58 11.86 -7.82 -21.54
C GLY A 58 10.92 -8.95 -21.09
N ILE A 59 10.44 -8.93 -19.85
CA ILE A 59 9.50 -9.91 -19.32
C ILE A 59 8.14 -9.71 -19.99
N SER A 60 7.75 -10.69 -20.79
CA SER A 60 6.36 -10.80 -21.22
C SER A 60 5.55 -11.42 -20.08
N VAL A 61 4.79 -10.59 -19.36
CA VAL A 61 3.79 -11.09 -18.42
C VAL A 61 2.67 -11.75 -19.23
N SER A 62 2.74 -13.08 -19.35
CA SER A 62 1.80 -13.84 -20.19
C SER A 62 0.35 -13.65 -19.71
N GLY A 63 -0.55 -13.30 -20.63
CA GLY A 63 -1.97 -13.08 -20.31
C GLY A 63 -2.44 -11.63 -20.20
N GLY A 64 -1.65 -10.67 -20.71
CA GLY A 64 -2.18 -9.37 -21.17
C GLY A 64 -2.67 -8.40 -20.10
N THR A 65 -2.15 -8.43 -18.88
CA THR A 65 -2.55 -7.43 -17.87
C THR A 65 -1.38 -6.97 -17.02
N ASP A 66 -1.21 -5.65 -16.99
CA ASP A 66 -0.37 -4.92 -16.04
C ASP A 66 -0.55 -5.46 -14.61
N LEU A 67 0.54 -5.48 -13.84
CA LEU A 67 0.48 -5.82 -12.42
C LEU A 67 -0.25 -4.69 -11.67
N GLY A 68 -1.34 -5.03 -10.98
CA GLY A 68 -2.05 -4.10 -10.13
C GLY A 68 -1.32 -3.86 -8.81
N VAL A 69 -1.80 -2.89 -8.03
CA VAL A 69 -1.21 -2.55 -6.72
C VAL A 69 -1.06 -3.78 -5.82
N LEU A 70 -2.10 -4.59 -5.67
CA LEU A 70 -2.05 -5.77 -4.82
C LEU A 70 -1.07 -6.83 -5.35
N ASP A 71 -0.97 -7.02 -6.67
CA ASP A 71 0.01 -7.92 -7.29
C ASP A 71 1.44 -7.50 -6.93
N ILE A 72 1.73 -6.20 -7.04
CA ILE A 72 3.04 -5.61 -6.74
C ILE A 72 3.38 -5.75 -5.24
N LEU A 73 2.42 -5.44 -4.38
CA LEU A 73 2.58 -5.60 -2.92
C LEU A 73 2.82 -7.06 -2.53
N CYS A 74 2.09 -8.00 -3.15
CA CYS A 74 2.30 -9.43 -2.94
C CYS A 74 3.70 -9.86 -3.39
N LEU A 75 4.14 -9.45 -4.58
CA LEU A 75 5.49 -9.76 -5.09
C LEU A 75 6.58 -9.27 -4.14
N HIS A 76 6.52 -8.00 -3.72
CA HIS A 76 7.47 -7.46 -2.75
C HIS A 76 7.39 -8.14 -1.38
N SER A 77 6.18 -8.49 -0.94
CA SER A 77 5.97 -9.22 0.31
C SER A 77 6.63 -10.59 0.27
N VAL A 78 6.42 -11.36 -0.81
CA VAL A 78 7.04 -12.68 -1.03
C VAL A 78 8.55 -12.56 -1.14
N ASN A 79 9.09 -11.55 -1.84
CA ASN A 79 10.54 -11.36 -1.99
C ASN A 79 11.26 -10.96 -0.69
N HIS A 80 10.57 -10.28 0.22
CA HIS A 80 11.18 -9.78 1.44
C HIS A 80 11.87 -10.88 2.28
N ARG A 81 13.17 -10.69 2.56
CA ARG A 81 14.04 -11.59 3.35
C ARG A 81 14.24 -13.00 2.76
N ALA A 82 13.99 -13.19 1.47
CA ALA A 82 14.30 -14.43 0.72
C ALA A 82 13.83 -15.74 1.39
N ARG A 83 12.73 -15.70 2.14
CA ARG A 83 12.11 -16.87 2.79
C ARG A 83 10.71 -17.15 2.24
N PRO A 84 10.32 -18.42 2.05
CA PRO A 84 8.95 -18.78 1.68
C PRO A 84 7.94 -18.28 2.71
N LYS A 85 6.72 -17.93 2.25
CA LYS A 85 5.65 -17.37 3.10
C LYS A 85 4.33 -18.07 2.88
N LYS A 86 3.51 -18.17 3.93
CA LYS A 86 2.13 -18.64 3.82
C LYS A 86 1.23 -17.52 3.33
N LEU A 87 0.09 -17.87 2.73
CA LEU A 87 -0.96 -16.91 2.36
C LEU A 87 -1.36 -16.03 3.54
N ALA A 88 -1.59 -16.64 4.72
CA ALA A 88 -1.98 -15.92 5.93
C ALA A 88 -0.93 -14.89 6.38
N ASP A 89 0.37 -15.22 6.29
CA ASP A 89 1.45 -14.28 6.63
C ASP A 89 1.49 -13.07 5.69
N ILE A 90 1.17 -13.30 4.41
CA ILE A 90 1.10 -12.24 3.39
C ILE A 90 -0.10 -11.34 3.66
N CYS A 91 -1.28 -11.90 3.89
CA CYS A 91 -2.49 -11.15 4.27
C CYS A 91 -2.24 -10.29 5.52
N PHE A 92 -1.69 -10.90 6.57
CA PHE A 92 -1.38 -10.21 7.83
C PHE A 92 -0.41 -9.04 7.62
N LYS A 93 0.68 -9.26 6.88
CA LYS A 93 1.68 -8.21 6.62
C LYS A 93 1.10 -7.03 5.80
N LEU A 94 0.17 -7.30 4.89
CA LEU A 94 -0.42 -6.28 4.03
C LEU A 94 -1.67 -5.63 4.63
N ASN A 95 -2.13 -6.08 5.81
CA ASN A 95 -3.41 -5.69 6.40
C ASN A 95 -4.60 -5.89 5.43
N VAL A 96 -4.68 -7.06 4.79
CA VAL A 96 -5.74 -7.43 3.85
C VAL A 96 -6.53 -8.61 4.41
N ASP A 97 -7.80 -8.38 4.72
CA ASP A 97 -8.69 -9.41 5.30
C ASP A 97 -9.14 -10.44 4.25
N ASP A 98 -9.42 -10.00 3.02
CA ASP A 98 -9.89 -10.89 1.95
C ASP A 98 -8.74 -11.70 1.34
N SER A 99 -8.51 -12.89 1.89
CA SER A 99 -7.52 -13.85 1.40
C SER A 99 -7.72 -14.28 -0.05
N HIS A 100 -8.93 -14.18 -0.62
CA HIS A 100 -9.18 -14.55 -2.01
C HIS A 100 -8.48 -13.59 -2.98
N THR A 101 -8.47 -12.29 -2.67
CA THR A 101 -7.77 -11.28 -3.50
C THR A 101 -6.26 -11.50 -3.49
N VAL A 102 -5.67 -11.79 -2.33
CA VAL A 102 -4.25 -12.12 -2.19
C VAL A 102 -3.91 -13.41 -2.93
N ASN A 103 -4.74 -14.44 -2.81
CA ASN A 103 -4.56 -15.69 -3.55
C ASN A 103 -4.65 -15.49 -5.08
N TYR A 104 -5.56 -14.63 -5.54
CA TYR A 104 -5.66 -14.28 -6.96
C TYR A 104 -4.40 -13.58 -7.46
N ALA A 105 -3.89 -12.60 -6.71
CA ALA A 105 -2.62 -11.93 -7.00
C ALA A 105 -1.46 -12.93 -7.08
N LEU A 106 -1.37 -13.87 -6.11
CA LEU A 106 -0.33 -14.91 -6.11
C LEU A 106 -0.44 -15.85 -7.30
N LYS A 107 -1.65 -16.28 -7.68
CA LYS A 107 -1.88 -17.10 -8.89
C LYS A 107 -1.44 -16.36 -10.16
N LYS A 108 -1.72 -15.05 -10.25
CA LYS A 108 -1.27 -14.21 -11.37
C LYS A 108 0.26 -14.13 -11.42
N LEU A 109 0.92 -13.92 -10.27
CA LEU A 109 2.39 -13.91 -10.18
C LEU A 109 3.03 -15.26 -10.51
N ILE A 110 2.38 -16.38 -10.17
CA ILE A 110 2.82 -17.73 -10.56
C ILE A 110 2.72 -17.93 -12.06
N LYS A 111 1.59 -17.54 -12.67
CA LYS A 111 1.41 -17.58 -14.13
C LYS A 111 2.44 -16.72 -14.88
N ALA A 112 2.85 -15.61 -14.27
CA ALA A 112 3.91 -14.74 -14.79
C ALA A 112 5.34 -15.29 -14.55
N GLY A 113 5.50 -16.41 -13.84
CA GLY A 113 6.81 -16.98 -13.50
C GLY A 113 7.60 -16.18 -12.47
N LEU A 114 6.99 -15.20 -11.80
CA LEU A 114 7.64 -14.31 -10.81
C LEU A 114 7.65 -14.93 -9.41
N VAL A 115 6.68 -15.79 -9.12
CA VAL A 115 6.51 -16.49 -7.84
C VAL A 115 6.37 -17.99 -8.11
N SER A 116 6.93 -18.82 -7.26
CA SER A 116 6.68 -20.25 -7.19
C SER A 116 5.85 -20.60 -5.96
N SER A 117 5.16 -21.74 -6.02
CA SER A 117 4.44 -22.30 -4.89
C SER A 117 4.86 -23.73 -4.63
N GLU A 118 5.04 -24.08 -3.36
CA GLU A 118 5.35 -25.44 -2.91
C GLU A 118 4.35 -25.86 -1.84
N LYS A 119 3.86 -27.10 -1.92
CA LYS A 119 2.98 -27.65 -0.89
C LYS A 119 3.84 -28.23 0.24
N HIS A 120 3.64 -27.71 1.44
CA HIS A 120 4.29 -28.19 2.66
C HIS A 120 3.24 -28.71 3.64
N GLY A 121 3.02 -30.02 3.63
CA GLY A 121 1.94 -30.67 4.39
C GLY A 121 0.55 -30.19 3.94
N LYS A 122 -0.18 -29.51 4.84
CA LYS A 122 -1.51 -28.93 4.56
C LYS A 122 -1.45 -27.50 4.01
N GLU A 123 -0.27 -26.89 3.99
CA GLU A 123 -0.10 -25.48 3.65
C GLU A 123 0.59 -25.31 2.29
N VAL A 124 0.41 -24.14 1.69
CA VAL A 124 1.13 -23.72 0.48
C VAL A 124 2.07 -22.59 0.87
N LEU A 125 3.34 -22.75 0.51
CA LEU A 125 4.39 -21.76 0.68
C LEU A 125 4.69 -21.10 -0.66
N TYR A 126 4.81 -19.78 -0.66
CA TYR A 126 5.15 -18.98 -1.83
C TYR A 126 6.56 -18.43 -1.71
N ALA A 127 7.34 -18.55 -2.77
CA ALA A 127 8.71 -18.01 -2.86
C ALA A 127 8.89 -17.22 -4.15
N THR A 128 9.80 -16.24 -4.15
CA THR A 128 10.10 -15.47 -5.36
C THR A 128 11.06 -16.26 -6.23
N THR A 129 10.81 -16.30 -7.54
CA THR A 129 11.74 -16.94 -8.50
C THR A 129 12.93 -16.01 -8.79
N GLY A 130 13.94 -16.51 -9.50
CA GLY A 130 15.02 -15.65 -10.01
C GLY A 130 14.48 -14.49 -10.86
N LEU A 131 13.45 -14.75 -11.69
CA LEU A 131 12.78 -13.74 -12.49
C LEU A 131 12.08 -12.68 -11.63
N GLY A 132 11.37 -13.09 -10.58
CA GLY A 132 10.72 -12.17 -9.65
C GLY A 132 11.70 -11.32 -8.85
N ILE A 133 12.88 -11.87 -8.51
CA ILE A 133 13.95 -11.13 -7.84
C ILE A 133 14.51 -10.07 -8.78
N ASP A 134 14.82 -10.42 -10.03
CA ASP A 134 15.32 -9.48 -11.04
C ASP A 134 14.33 -8.33 -11.27
N LEU A 135 13.04 -8.64 -11.40
CA LEU A 135 12.00 -7.63 -11.55
C LEU A 135 11.91 -6.71 -10.32
N CYS A 136 12.03 -7.25 -9.09
CA CYS A 136 12.09 -6.43 -7.88
C CYS A 136 13.29 -5.48 -7.86
N LEU A 137 14.45 -5.93 -8.36
CA LEU A 137 15.66 -5.10 -8.44
C LEU A 137 15.52 -3.99 -9.49
N ARG A 138 14.89 -4.27 -10.63
CA ARG A 138 14.56 -3.25 -11.65
C ARG A 138 13.55 -2.23 -11.12
N TYR A 139 12.50 -2.69 -10.45
CA TYR A 139 11.58 -1.79 -9.76
C TYR A 139 12.30 -0.87 -8.76
N ARG A 140 13.27 -1.42 -8.01
CA ARG A 140 14.12 -0.61 -7.13
C ARG A 140 14.90 0.43 -7.92
N ALA A 141 15.53 0.08 -9.04
CA ALA A 141 16.27 1.03 -9.88
C ALA A 141 15.36 2.17 -10.36
N VAL A 142 14.17 1.86 -10.88
CA VAL A 142 13.16 2.87 -11.26
C VAL A 142 12.78 3.75 -10.07
N ARG A 143 12.64 3.17 -8.87
CA ARG A 143 12.33 3.91 -7.65
C ARG A 143 13.45 4.88 -7.27
N GLU A 144 14.72 4.46 -7.31
CA GLU A 144 15.85 5.34 -7.02
C GLU A 144 15.84 6.53 -7.98
N THR A 145 15.81 6.26 -9.30
CA THR A 145 15.91 7.29 -10.34
C THR A 145 14.71 8.25 -10.38
N CYS A 146 13.49 7.77 -10.22
CA CYS A 146 12.29 8.59 -10.47
C CYS A 146 11.65 9.14 -9.20
N LEU A 147 11.76 8.44 -8.06
CA LEU A 147 11.15 8.89 -6.81
C LEU A 147 12.18 9.41 -5.83
N ILE A 148 13.30 8.72 -5.61
CA ILE A 148 14.27 9.11 -4.58
C ILE A 148 15.08 10.32 -5.01
N ASP A 149 15.57 10.35 -6.25
CA ASP A 149 16.28 11.51 -6.80
C ASP A 149 15.39 12.76 -6.83
N GLY A 150 14.08 12.60 -7.08
CA GLY A 150 13.10 13.69 -7.01
C GLY A 150 12.70 14.08 -5.58
N PHE A 151 12.82 13.16 -4.62
CA PHE A 151 12.44 13.36 -3.23
C PHE A 151 13.53 14.09 -2.43
N ILE A 152 14.81 13.83 -2.69
CA ILE A 152 15.93 14.45 -1.95
C ILE A 152 15.87 16.00 -2.00
N PRO A 153 15.63 16.65 -3.15
CA PRO A 153 15.45 18.11 -3.21
C PRO A 153 14.13 18.59 -2.58
N PHE A 154 13.08 17.76 -2.59
CA PHE A 154 11.77 18.10 -2.04
C PHE A 154 11.76 18.12 -0.51
N ASP A 155 12.47 17.19 0.14
CA ASP A 155 12.51 17.02 1.59
C ASP A 155 13.37 18.07 2.32
N GLY A 156 14.19 18.85 1.59
CA GLY A 156 15.08 19.86 2.16
C GLY A 156 16.07 19.33 3.23
N GLY A 157 16.22 18.01 3.35
CA GLY A 157 17.02 17.35 4.40
C GLY A 157 16.28 16.99 5.70
N SER A 158 14.96 17.17 5.81
CA SER A 158 14.19 16.90 7.04
C SER A 158 13.65 15.46 7.14
N SER A 159 14.55 14.47 7.11
CA SER A 159 14.16 13.04 7.26
C SER A 159 13.37 12.71 8.56
N ALA A 160 13.48 13.57 9.58
CA ALA A 160 12.78 13.44 10.85
C ALA A 160 11.25 13.59 10.71
N GLU A 161 10.77 14.38 9.76
CA GLU A 161 9.34 14.65 9.56
C GLU A 161 8.61 13.44 8.96
N LEU A 162 9.18 12.79 7.95
CA LEU A 162 8.62 11.57 7.38
C LEU A 162 8.54 10.41 8.38
N GLY A 163 9.53 10.30 9.28
CA GLY A 163 9.48 9.31 10.36
C GLY A 163 8.26 9.52 11.27
N GLY A 164 7.88 10.77 11.52
CA GLY A 164 6.65 11.15 12.23
C GLY A 164 5.39 10.74 11.47
N VAL A 165 5.30 11.09 10.18
CA VAL A 165 4.18 10.71 9.32
C VAL A 165 4.00 9.19 9.29
N ALA A 166 5.08 8.43 9.13
CA ALA A 166 5.03 6.97 9.11
C ALA A 166 4.52 6.36 10.42
N ARG A 167 4.85 6.97 11.58
CA ARG A 167 4.29 6.56 12.87
C ARG A 167 2.79 6.84 12.95
N GLN A 168 2.35 8.03 12.53
CA GLN A 168 0.94 8.41 12.55
C GLN A 168 0.09 7.53 11.63
N LEU A 169 0.57 7.21 10.42
CA LEU A 169 -0.13 6.30 9.50
C LEU A 169 -0.37 4.91 10.11
N ARG A 170 0.60 4.37 10.89
CA ARG A 170 0.42 3.09 11.58
C ARG A 170 -0.59 3.18 12.72
N LEU A 171 -0.61 4.27 13.48
CA LEU A 171 -1.59 4.49 14.54
C LEU A 171 -3.01 4.62 13.95
N LEU A 172 -3.15 5.41 12.89
CA LEU A 172 -4.42 5.58 12.17
C LEU A 172 -4.93 4.26 11.60
N SER A 173 -4.06 3.44 10.99
CA SER A 173 -4.44 2.10 10.53
C SER A 173 -5.09 1.27 11.64
N GLY A 174 -4.46 1.22 12.83
CA GLY A 174 -5.01 0.48 13.96
C GLY A 174 -6.32 1.06 14.51
N LEU A 175 -6.48 2.39 14.45
CA LEU A 175 -7.74 3.04 14.81
C LEU A 175 -8.87 2.67 13.84
N TYR A 176 -8.61 2.70 12.53
CA TYR A 176 -9.58 2.32 11.51
C TYR A 176 -9.96 0.84 11.60
N ASP A 177 -9.00 -0.05 11.87
CA ASP A 177 -9.29 -1.48 12.06
C ASP A 177 -10.24 -1.71 13.25
N GLN A 178 -10.03 -0.98 14.36
CA GLN A 178 -10.93 -1.03 15.52
C GLN A 178 -12.30 -0.47 15.18
N ALA A 179 -12.37 0.67 14.50
CA ALA A 179 -13.62 1.29 14.09
C ALA A 179 -14.43 0.37 13.13
N ALA A 180 -13.77 -0.27 12.17
CA ALA A 180 -14.39 -1.20 11.22
C ALA A 180 -15.00 -2.44 11.92
N ARG A 181 -14.28 -2.99 12.91
CA ARG A 181 -14.80 -4.10 13.73
C ARG A 181 -16.02 -3.68 14.55
N SER A 182 -15.97 -2.51 15.17
CA SER A 182 -17.11 -1.96 15.90
C SER A 182 -18.32 -1.76 14.98
N ALA A 183 -18.09 -1.25 13.76
CA ALA A 183 -19.15 -1.02 12.78
C ALA A 183 -19.83 -2.30 12.29
N THR A 184 -19.10 -3.43 12.22
CA THR A 184 -19.67 -4.74 11.84
C THR A 184 -20.59 -5.32 12.92
N ASN A 185 -20.46 -4.85 14.16
CA ASN A 185 -21.25 -5.31 15.31
C ASN A 185 -22.45 -4.40 15.64
N LEU A 186 -22.71 -3.37 14.83
CA LEU A 186 -23.88 -2.49 14.92
C LEU A 186 -25.08 -3.09 14.18
#